data_AF-A0A1E7FEQ4-F1
#
_entry.id   AF-A0A1E7FEQ4-F1
#
_cell.length_a   1.000
_cell.length_b   1.000
_cell.length_c   1.000
_cell.angle_alpha   90.00
_cell.angle_beta   90.00
_cell.angle_gamma   90.00
#
_symmetry.space_group_name_H-M   'P 1'
#
loop_
_entity.id
_entity.type
_entity.pdbx_description
1 polymer ?
#
loop_
_entity_poly.entity_id
_entity_poly.type
_entity_poly.pdbx_seq_one_letter_code
_entity_poly.pdbx_strand_id
1 'polypeptide(L)'
;MMMKRSNIICAAAIILPLLAFFAMMSTTATVTTTSAIIGAEQATVVDNFSGDYADPNHPNCLRQVRVLATGTKALVSGTDGNPGCPIDGSGQPWKLNAIISNEDNTISVDFSPKGGPSSLQGVKTTKGILWADNNLWTTKIL
;
A
#
# COMPACT_ATOMS: atom_id res chain seq x y z
N MET A 1 -58.49 -40.31 41.68
CA MET A 1 -57.90 -39.50 42.76
C MET A 1 -56.89 -40.38 43.48
N MET A 2 -55.61 -40.01 43.38
CA MET A 2 -54.45 -40.82 43.77
C MET A 2 -54.40 -41.08 45.27
N MET A 3 -53.98 -42.29 45.64
CA MET A 3 -53.57 -42.61 47.00
C MET A 3 -52.49 -43.69 46.97
N LYS A 4 -51.50 -43.50 47.86
CA LYS A 4 -50.48 -44.43 48.38
C LYS A 4 -49.15 -44.44 47.65
N ARG A 5 -48.00 -44.58 48.33
CA ARG A 5 -47.55 -44.41 49.73
C ARG A 5 -46.02 -44.60 49.64
N SER A 6 -45.34 -44.04 50.63
CA SER A 6 -43.91 -43.97 50.81
C SER A 6 -43.14 -45.30 50.79
N ASN A 7 -41.86 -45.17 50.41
CA ASN A 7 -40.67 -45.64 51.14
C ASN A 7 -40.31 -47.15 51.24
N ILE A 8 -38.99 -47.35 51.10
CA ILE A 8 -38.09 -48.12 51.97
C ILE A 8 -37.56 -49.49 51.49
N ILE A 9 -36.24 -49.45 51.17
CA ILE A 9 -35.09 -50.33 51.52
C ILE A 9 -35.10 -51.81 51.08
N CYS A 10 -34.03 -52.28 50.41
CA CYS A 10 -32.97 -53.17 50.96
C CYS A 10 -32.28 -54.07 49.91
N ALA A 11 -30.94 -54.01 50.00
CA ALA A 11 -29.99 -55.12 49.94
C ALA A 11 -29.57 -55.72 48.57
N ALA A 12 -28.26 -55.54 48.31
CA ALA A 12 -27.27 -56.54 47.85
C ALA A 12 -27.48 -57.16 46.45
N ALA A 13 -26.48 -57.43 45.61
CA ALA A 13 -25.04 -57.51 45.75
C ALA A 13 -24.45 -57.62 44.33
N ILE A 14 -23.19 -57.20 44.15
CA ILE A 14 -22.14 -57.82 43.29
C ILE A 14 -22.47 -57.87 41.78
N ILE A 15 -21.71 -57.19 40.91
CA ILE A 15 -20.59 -57.80 40.16
C ILE A 15 -19.65 -56.69 39.68
N LEU A 16 -18.36 -56.88 39.97
CA LEU A 16 -17.21 -56.08 39.56
C LEU A 16 -16.85 -56.35 38.07
N PRO A 17 -15.83 -55.68 37.51
CA PRO A 17 -15.88 -54.51 36.64
C PRO A 17 -15.73 -54.87 35.14
N LEU A 18 -16.23 -54.04 34.22
CA LEU A 18 -15.78 -54.10 32.83
C LEU A 18 -15.30 -52.73 32.39
N LEU A 19 -14.03 -52.72 31.99
CA LEU A 19 -13.28 -51.59 31.49
C LEU A 19 -14.07 -50.80 30.45
N ALA A 20 -14.29 -49.52 30.74
CA ALA A 20 -14.49 -48.51 29.71
C ALA A 20 -13.58 -47.33 30.05
N PHE A 21 -12.30 -47.52 29.77
CA PHE A 21 -11.45 -46.43 29.31
C PHE A 21 -12.13 -45.83 28.07
N PHE A 22 -12.73 -44.66 28.20
CA PHE A 22 -12.90 -43.79 27.03
C PHE A 22 -12.53 -42.37 27.41
N ALA A 23 -11.43 -41.94 26.82
CA ALA A 23 -10.69 -40.74 27.10
C ALA A 23 -11.53 -39.47 26.85
N MET A 24 -11.31 -38.46 27.69
CA MET A 24 -11.53 -37.06 27.32
C MET A 24 -10.76 -36.77 26.04
N MET A 25 -11.45 -36.51 24.93
CA MET A 25 -10.85 -35.90 23.74
C MET A 25 -10.54 -34.44 24.06
N SER A 26 -9.33 -34.20 24.58
CA SER A 26 -8.70 -32.89 24.51
C SER A 26 -8.17 -32.73 23.08
N THR A 27 -8.81 -31.89 22.27
CA THR A 27 -8.33 -31.54 20.95
C THR A 27 -7.13 -30.61 21.10
N THR A 28 -5.92 -31.16 21.15
CA THR A 28 -4.71 -30.36 20.93
C THR A 28 -4.63 -30.01 19.46
N ALA A 29 -5.01 -28.78 19.12
CA ALA A 29 -4.71 -28.21 17.82
C ALA A 29 -3.18 -28.14 17.67
N THR A 30 -2.63 -28.99 16.81
CA THR A 30 -1.25 -28.87 16.36
C THR A 30 -1.15 -27.64 15.47
N VAL A 31 -0.66 -26.54 16.03
CA VAL A 31 -0.21 -25.39 15.24
C VAL A 31 1.07 -25.82 14.54
N THR A 32 0.94 -26.29 13.29
CA THR A 32 2.07 -26.43 12.38
C THR A 32 2.54 -25.02 12.05
N THR A 33 3.53 -24.52 12.79
CA THR A 33 4.30 -23.36 12.37
C THR A 33 5.12 -23.77 11.16
N THR A 34 4.52 -23.68 9.97
CA THR A 34 5.31 -23.50 8.75
C THR A 34 6.05 -22.19 8.90
N SER A 35 7.37 -22.28 9.09
CA SER A 35 8.27 -21.15 8.96
C SER A 35 8.04 -20.53 7.58
N ALA A 36 7.25 -19.46 7.54
CA ALA A 36 7.27 -18.55 6.41
C ALA A 36 8.69 -18.02 6.36
N ILE A 37 9.44 -18.47 5.36
CA ILE A 37 10.72 -17.89 4.99
C ILE A 37 10.41 -16.42 4.77
N ILE A 38 10.91 -15.57 5.66
CA ILE A 38 10.87 -14.13 5.52
C ILE A 38 11.78 -13.83 4.32
N GLY A 39 11.23 -13.99 3.12
CA GLY A 39 11.58 -13.13 2.01
C GLY A 39 11.04 -11.76 2.36
N ALA A 40 11.72 -11.06 3.27
CA ALA A 40 11.81 -9.63 3.12
C ALA A 40 12.51 -9.49 1.78
N GLU A 41 11.73 -9.42 0.70
CA GLU A 41 12.20 -8.86 -0.54
C GLU A 41 12.73 -7.50 -0.11
N GLN A 42 14.05 -7.42 -0.03
CA GLN A 42 14.74 -6.18 0.22
C GLN A 42 14.21 -5.26 -0.87
N ALA A 43 13.27 -4.39 -0.52
CA ALA A 43 12.72 -3.43 -1.44
C ALA A 43 13.94 -2.65 -1.92
N THR A 44 14.43 -3.02 -3.10
CA THR A 44 15.30 -2.16 -3.86
C THR A 44 14.56 -0.86 -3.89
N VAL A 45 15.12 0.18 -3.29
CA VAL A 45 14.58 1.53 -3.44
C VAL A 45 14.67 1.80 -4.93
N VAL A 46 13.63 1.42 -5.66
CA VAL A 46 13.54 1.69 -7.08
C VAL A 46 13.32 3.19 -7.09
N ASP A 47 14.36 3.93 -7.42
CA ASP A 47 14.23 5.34 -7.78
C ASP A 47 13.46 5.42 -9.11
N ASN A 48 12.19 5.04 -9.06
CA ASN A 48 11.33 4.89 -10.21
C ASN A 48 10.86 6.26 -10.69
N PHE A 49 10.78 7.26 -9.82
CA PHE A 49 10.24 8.57 -10.18
C PHE A 49 11.27 9.68 -10.38
N SER A 50 12.52 9.59 -9.89
CA SER A 50 13.45 10.69 -10.13
C SER A 50 13.75 10.88 -11.60
N GLY A 51 13.98 12.13 -11.96
CA GLY A 51 14.39 12.50 -13.30
C GLY A 51 13.80 13.81 -13.75
N ASP A 52 14.21 14.16 -14.96
CA ASP A 52 13.75 15.32 -15.69
C ASP A 52 12.71 14.87 -16.72
N TYR A 53 11.65 15.65 -16.87
CA TYR A 53 10.51 15.31 -17.69
C TYR A 53 10.09 16.47 -18.60
N ALA A 54 9.60 16.12 -19.78
CA ALA A 54 8.91 17.01 -20.69
C ALA A 54 7.40 16.90 -20.48
N ASP A 55 6.75 18.03 -20.21
CA ASP A 55 5.31 18.15 -20.03
C ASP A 55 4.70 18.79 -21.29
N PRO A 56 3.88 18.07 -22.08
CA PRO A 56 3.31 18.60 -23.32
C PRO A 56 2.37 19.80 -23.09
N ASN A 57 1.78 19.94 -21.89
CA ASN A 57 0.95 21.10 -21.56
C ASN A 57 1.79 22.35 -21.23
N HIS A 58 3.09 22.18 -20.99
CA HIS A 58 4.04 23.26 -20.73
C HIS A 58 5.34 23.07 -21.53
N PRO A 59 5.29 23.17 -22.89
CA PRO A 59 6.47 23.01 -23.74
C PRO A 59 7.59 23.96 -23.33
N ASN A 60 8.86 23.55 -23.36
CA ASN A 60 10.04 24.32 -22.90
C ASN A 60 10.16 24.54 -21.38
N CYS A 61 9.12 24.35 -20.58
CA CYS A 61 9.27 24.33 -19.13
C CYS A 61 9.69 22.94 -18.64
N LEU A 62 10.79 22.88 -17.89
CA LEU A 62 11.23 21.62 -17.30
C LEU A 62 10.29 21.20 -16.17
N ARG A 63 10.08 19.89 -16.05
CA ARG A 63 9.57 19.24 -14.85
C ARG A 63 10.66 18.37 -14.27
N GLN A 64 10.83 18.40 -12.96
CA GLN A 64 11.83 17.60 -12.28
C GLN A 64 11.20 16.93 -11.07
N VAL A 65 11.50 15.66 -10.90
CA VAL A 65 11.15 14.89 -9.70
C VAL A 65 12.45 14.45 -9.03
N ARG A 66 12.55 14.68 -7.72
CA ARG A 66 13.69 14.31 -6.89
C ARG A 66 13.18 13.48 -5.72
N VAL A 67 13.33 12.17 -5.80
CA VAL A 67 12.95 11.24 -4.72
C VAL A 67 13.87 11.45 -3.51
N LEU A 68 13.29 11.47 -2.32
CA LEU A 68 14.02 11.65 -1.06
C LEU A 68 14.50 10.29 -0.52
N ALA A 69 15.41 10.30 0.47
CA ALA A 69 16.14 9.11 0.94
C ALA A 69 15.27 7.88 1.31
N THR A 70 14.01 8.07 1.68
CA THR A 70 13.09 6.97 2.04
C THR A 70 12.35 6.35 0.86
N GLY A 71 12.44 6.93 -0.35
CA GLY A 71 11.69 6.48 -1.52
C GLY A 71 10.19 6.81 -1.52
N THR A 72 9.63 7.18 -0.37
CA THR A 72 8.18 7.42 -0.17
C THR A 72 7.76 8.87 -0.32
N LYS A 73 8.72 9.78 -0.51
CA LYS A 73 8.49 11.22 -0.69
C LYS A 73 9.37 11.73 -1.83
N ALA A 74 8.89 12.75 -2.53
CA ALA A 74 9.68 13.45 -3.53
C ALA A 74 9.42 14.96 -3.50
N LEU A 75 10.36 15.71 -4.07
CA LEU A 75 10.15 17.10 -4.48
C LEU A 75 9.87 17.12 -5.97
N VAL A 76 8.76 17.77 -6.35
CA VAL A 76 8.39 18.00 -7.75
C VAL A 76 8.53 19.49 -8.01
N SER A 77 9.32 19.86 -9.01
CA SER A 77 9.61 21.25 -9.33
C SER A 77 9.60 21.50 -10.83
N GLY A 78 9.52 22.77 -11.20
CA GLY A 78 9.59 23.20 -12.59
C GLY A 78 9.46 24.71 -12.70
N THR A 79 9.27 25.17 -13.92
CA THR A 79 8.93 26.57 -14.23
C THR A 79 7.59 26.63 -14.95
N ASP A 80 6.85 27.73 -14.84
CA ASP A 80 5.66 27.99 -15.67
C ASP A 80 5.81 29.39 -16.27
N GLY A 81 5.64 29.52 -17.58
CA GLY A 81 5.69 30.83 -18.22
C GLY A 81 4.32 31.49 -18.37
N ASN A 82 4.32 32.82 -18.43
CA ASN A 82 3.11 33.64 -18.61
C ASN A 82 3.43 34.86 -19.51
N PRO A 83 2.97 34.90 -20.79
CA PRO A 83 2.25 33.83 -21.50
C PRO A 83 3.20 32.75 -22.01
N GLY A 84 2.93 31.48 -21.67
CA GLY A 84 3.68 30.33 -22.18
C GLY A 84 5.15 30.30 -21.74
N CYS A 85 5.78 29.14 -21.86
CA CYS A 85 7.14 28.90 -21.40
C CYS A 85 8.18 29.41 -22.42
N PRO A 86 9.10 30.30 -21.99
CA PRO A 86 10.22 30.76 -22.82
C PRO A 86 11.07 29.60 -23.35
N ILE A 87 11.69 29.79 -24.52
CA ILE A 87 12.59 28.79 -25.14
C ILE A 87 13.77 28.46 -24.24
N ASP A 88 14.25 29.44 -23.47
CA ASP A 88 15.35 29.27 -22.50
C ASP A 88 14.88 28.64 -21.17
N GLY A 89 13.58 28.33 -21.03
CA GLY A 89 13.00 27.69 -19.84
C GLY A 89 12.85 28.61 -18.62
N SER A 90 13.13 29.91 -18.74
CA SER A 90 13.19 30.90 -17.66
C SER A 90 11.85 31.30 -17.01
N GLY A 91 10.82 30.45 -17.11
CA GLY A 91 9.51 30.69 -16.49
C GLY A 91 9.55 30.83 -14.96
N GLN A 92 8.40 31.18 -14.36
CA GLN A 92 8.24 31.32 -12.92
C GLN A 92 8.46 29.99 -12.21
N PRO A 93 9.46 29.87 -11.31
CA PRO A 93 9.80 28.61 -10.68
C PRO A 93 8.77 28.22 -9.61
N TRP A 94 8.56 26.93 -9.45
CA TRP A 94 7.69 26.35 -8.43
C TRP A 94 8.25 25.04 -7.91
N LYS A 95 7.82 24.67 -6.69
CA LYS A 95 8.20 23.43 -6.03
C LYS A 95 7.08 22.96 -5.11
N LEU A 96 6.76 21.67 -5.19
CA LEU A 96 5.69 21.00 -4.47
C LEU A 96 6.23 19.70 -3.85
N ASN A 97 5.61 19.27 -2.75
CA ASN A 97 5.90 17.97 -2.15
C ASN A 97 5.04 16.90 -2.84
N ALA A 98 5.58 15.69 -2.89
CA ALA A 98 4.88 14.52 -3.40
C ALA A 98 5.01 13.33 -2.44
N ILE A 99 4.01 12.46 -2.49
CA ILE A 99 3.97 11.18 -1.78
C ILE A 99 4.07 10.08 -2.84
N ILE A 100 4.88 9.06 -2.58
CA ILE A 100 5.07 7.89 -3.46
C ILE A 100 4.52 6.65 -2.77
N SER A 101 3.66 5.93 -3.48
CA SER A 101 3.28 4.55 -3.16
C SER A 101 4.13 3.61 -4.03
N ASN A 102 5.09 2.93 -3.41
CA ASN A 102 5.92 1.96 -4.11
C ASN A 102 5.13 0.70 -4.49
N GLU A 103 4.17 0.31 -3.66
CA GLU A 103 3.29 -0.85 -3.90
C GLU A 103 2.42 -0.62 -5.15
N ASP A 104 1.83 0.57 -5.28
CA ASP A 104 0.97 0.90 -6.41
C ASP A 104 1.73 1.49 -7.61
N ASN A 105 3.04 1.71 -7.46
CA ASN A 105 3.88 2.40 -8.45
C ASN A 105 3.30 3.78 -8.85
N THR A 106 2.85 4.55 -7.86
CA THR A 106 2.21 5.86 -8.06
C THR A 106 2.90 7.00 -7.28
N ILE A 107 2.74 8.21 -7.81
CA ILE A 107 3.15 9.48 -7.18
C ILE A 107 1.93 10.41 -7.10
N SER A 108 1.71 11.05 -5.95
CA SER A 108 0.61 11.99 -5.75
C SER A 108 1.14 13.37 -5.38
N VAL A 109 0.61 14.41 -6.04
CA VAL A 109 1.03 15.82 -5.88
C VAL A 109 -0.19 16.72 -5.72
N ASP A 110 -0.11 17.66 -4.78
CA ASP A 110 -1.08 18.76 -4.64
C ASP A 110 -0.64 19.95 -5.51
N PHE A 111 -1.30 20.16 -6.64
CA PHE A 111 -1.06 21.29 -7.54
C PHE A 111 -1.95 22.50 -7.24
N SER A 112 -2.80 22.47 -6.21
CA SER A 112 -3.68 23.58 -5.86
C SER A 112 -2.96 24.90 -5.52
N PRO A 113 -1.73 24.93 -4.97
CA PRO A 113 -0.99 26.18 -4.79
C PRO A 113 -0.65 26.91 -6.10
N LYS A 114 -0.76 26.19 -7.24
CA LYS A 114 -0.57 26.72 -8.60
C LYS A 114 -1.89 26.90 -9.37
N GLY A 115 -3.03 26.64 -8.73
CA GLY A 115 -4.36 26.65 -9.35
C GLY A 115 -4.80 25.33 -10.00
N GLY A 116 -4.05 24.24 -9.79
CA GLY A 116 -4.39 22.89 -10.28
C GLY A 116 -5.20 22.03 -9.30
N PRO A 117 -5.39 20.74 -9.58
CA PRO A 117 -6.05 19.79 -8.68
C PRO A 117 -5.25 19.56 -7.39
N SER A 118 -5.95 19.34 -6.28
CA SER A 118 -5.33 19.19 -4.95
C SER A 118 -4.70 17.81 -4.67
N SER A 119 -4.89 16.85 -5.56
CA SER A 119 -4.32 15.50 -5.45
C SER A 119 -4.31 14.84 -6.82
N LEU A 120 -3.39 15.27 -7.68
CA LEU A 120 -3.19 14.62 -8.97
C LEU A 120 -2.27 13.42 -8.80
N GLN A 121 -2.76 12.24 -9.16
CA GLN A 121 -1.99 11.00 -9.13
C GLN A 121 -1.34 10.76 -10.50
N GLY A 122 -0.10 10.31 -10.49
CA GLY A 122 0.66 9.84 -11.63
C GLY A 122 1.11 8.40 -11.44
N VAL A 123 1.09 7.61 -12.51
CA VAL A 123 1.57 6.23 -12.55
C VAL A 123 2.88 6.18 -13.33
N LYS A 124 3.89 5.48 -12.81
CA LYS A 124 5.13 5.31 -13.57
C LYS A 124 4.91 4.35 -14.75
N THR A 125 5.39 4.76 -15.92
CA THR A 125 5.40 3.98 -17.16
C THR A 125 6.82 3.90 -17.72
N THR A 126 7.02 3.10 -18.77
CA THR A 126 8.30 3.03 -19.50
C THR A 126 8.66 4.34 -20.20
N LYS A 127 7.69 5.20 -20.51
CA LYS A 127 7.91 6.49 -21.19
C LYS A 127 8.06 7.67 -20.22
N GLY A 128 7.62 7.51 -18.97
CA GLY A 128 7.60 8.60 -17.99
C GLY A 128 6.45 8.46 -17.00
N ILE A 129 5.83 9.57 -16.58
CA ILE A 129 4.75 9.59 -15.59
C ILE A 129 3.43 9.93 -16.30
N LEU A 130 2.49 9.00 -16.30
CA LEU A 130 1.14 9.24 -16.81
C LEU A 130 0.26 9.74 -15.67
N TRP A 131 -0.19 10.98 -15.77
CA TRP A 131 -1.10 11.60 -14.80
C TRP A 131 -2.56 11.23 -15.08
N ALA A 132 -3.39 11.28 -14.03
CA ALA A 132 -4.81 10.93 -14.08
C ALA A 132 -5.65 11.81 -15.04
N ASP A 133 -5.12 12.96 -15.46
CA ASP A 133 -5.70 13.85 -16.47
C ASP A 133 -5.30 13.49 -17.91
N ASN A 134 -4.64 12.35 -18.10
CA ASN A 134 -4.05 11.87 -19.36
C ASN A 134 -2.84 12.69 -19.85
N ASN A 135 -2.26 13.55 -19.01
CA ASN A 135 -1.01 14.20 -19.31
C ASN A 135 0.16 13.21 -19.11
N LEU A 136 0.96 12.96 -20.16
CA LEU A 136 2.15 12.12 -20.05
C LEU A 136 3.39 12.99 -19.96
N TRP A 137 3.98 13.06 -18.77
CA TRP A 137 5.29 13.65 -18.57
C TRP A 137 6.34 12.66 -19.04
N THR A 138 6.94 12.91 -20.21
CA THR A 138 7.90 11.99 -20.83
C THR A 138 9.28 12.18 -20.22
N THR A 139 9.95 11.10 -19.83
CA THR A 139 11.31 11.16 -19.31
C THR A 139 12.25 11.75 -20.36
N LYS A 140 13.04 12.75 -19.97
CA LYS A 140 14.16 13.22 -20.78
C LYS A 140 15.32 12.27 -20.57
N ILE A 141 15.76 11.63 -21.64
CA ILE A 141 17.04 10.93 -21.68
C ILE A 141 18.08 12.03 -21.91
N LEU A 142 18.88 12.33 -20.89
CA LEU A 142 20.04 13.22 -21.01
C LEU A 142 21.18 12.50 -21.73
#